data_AF-A0A519BQS5-F1
#
_entry.id   AF-A0A519BQS5-F1
#
_cell.length_a   1.000
_cell.length_b   1.000
_cell.length_c   1.000
_cell.angle_alpha   90.00
_cell.angle_beta   90.00
_cell.angle_gamma   90.00
#
_symmetry.space_group_name_H-M   'P 1'
#
loop_
_entity.id
_entity.type
_entity.pdbx_description
1 polymer ?
#
loop_
_entity_poly.entity_id
_entity_poly.type
_entity_poly.pdbx_seq_one_letter_code
_entity_poly.pdbx_strand_id
1 'polypeptide(L)'
;MVKRVKFEDKLAVIRVKKTYAAPFLKYKYVYLKRNDISTRNKFKGLIDNVCHSWPSDVYMLKHPTGKVFARFRVSEGKMTLLYKTSPATGNLYPIWDYFRE
;
A
#
# COMPACT_ATOMS: atom_id res chain seq x y z
N MET A 1 24.95 2.66 -3.00
CA MET A 1 23.77 3.09 -3.81
C MET A 1 22.57 2.25 -3.42
N VAL A 2 21.55 2.85 -2.79
CA VAL A 2 20.28 2.16 -2.51
C VAL A 2 19.58 1.93 -3.85
N LYS A 3 19.57 0.68 -4.35
CA LYS A 3 18.81 0.32 -5.56
C LYS A 3 17.35 0.71 -5.35
N ARG A 4 16.91 1.78 -6.02
CA ARG A 4 15.50 2.17 -6.07
C ARG A 4 14.72 0.97 -6.58
N VAL A 5 13.73 0.55 -5.80
CA VAL A 5 12.85 -0.57 -6.10
C VAL A 5 12.24 -0.33 -7.49
N LYS A 6 12.28 -1.35 -8.38
CA LYS A 6 11.72 -1.21 -9.73
C LYS A 6 10.25 -0.82 -9.61
N PHE A 7 9.90 0.17 -10.41
CA PHE A 7 8.80 1.08 -10.17
C PHE A 7 7.43 0.51 -10.60
N GLU A 8 7.43 -0.41 -11.56
CA GLU A 8 6.27 -1.12 -12.06
C GLU A 8 6.28 -2.52 -11.45
N ASP A 9 5.88 -2.62 -10.18
CA ASP A 9 5.92 -3.90 -9.49
C ASP A 9 4.55 -4.33 -8.97
N LYS A 10 4.40 -5.65 -8.93
CA LYS A 10 3.26 -6.37 -8.43
C LYS A 10 3.39 -6.43 -6.92
N LEU A 11 2.66 -5.57 -6.22
CA LEU A 11 2.69 -5.52 -4.77
C LEU A 11 1.67 -6.50 -4.18
N ALA A 12 2.12 -7.37 -3.30
CA ALA A 12 1.24 -8.28 -2.57
C ALA A 12 0.37 -7.50 -1.57
N VAL A 13 -0.92 -7.79 -1.54
CA VAL A 13 -1.84 -7.21 -0.57
C VAL A 13 -1.89 -8.09 0.67
N ILE A 14 -1.58 -7.49 1.80
CA ILE A 14 -1.61 -8.16 3.10
C ILE A 14 -2.59 -7.41 3.98
N ARG A 15 -3.57 -8.12 4.52
CA ARG A 15 -4.48 -7.59 5.53
C ARG A 15 -3.88 -7.84 6.92
N VAL A 16 -3.87 -6.80 7.75
CA VAL A 16 -3.32 -6.83 9.11
C VAL A 16 -4.47 -6.96 10.09
N LYS A 17 -4.69 -8.16 10.64
CA LYS A 17 -5.65 -8.38 11.73
C LYS A 17 -4.97 -8.12 13.08
N LYS A 18 -5.76 -7.93 14.13
CA LYS A 18 -5.28 -7.63 15.51
C LYS A 18 -4.10 -8.50 15.97
N THR A 19 -4.10 -9.79 15.62
CA THR A 19 -3.11 -10.76 16.11
C THR A 19 -2.14 -11.24 15.04
N TYR A 20 -2.37 -10.96 13.75
CA TYR A 20 -1.51 -11.47 12.67
C TYR A 20 -1.74 -10.74 11.34
N ALA A 21 -0.74 -10.83 10.45
CA ALA A 21 -0.85 -10.37 9.07
C ALA A 21 -1.04 -11.57 8.13
N ALA A 22 -1.97 -11.48 7.18
CA ALA A 22 -2.22 -12.54 6.21
C ALA A 22 -2.49 -11.99 4.79
N PRO A 23 -2.11 -12.73 3.73
CA PRO A 23 -2.47 -12.36 2.37
C PRO A 23 -3.98 -12.20 2.22
N PHE A 24 -4.41 -11.12 1.55
CA PHE A 24 -5.82 -10.92 1.27
C PHE A 24 -6.22 -11.74 0.03
N LEU A 25 -6.96 -12.82 0.23
CA LEU A 25 -7.18 -13.83 -0.81
C LEU A 25 -7.94 -13.33 -2.04
N LYS A 26 -8.87 -12.37 -1.88
CA LYS A 26 -9.68 -11.83 -2.98
C LYS A 26 -8.86 -10.97 -3.94
N TYR A 27 -7.96 -10.14 -3.40
CA TYR A 27 -7.05 -9.31 -4.17
C TYR A 27 -5.64 -9.56 -3.69
N LYS A 28 -5.00 -10.61 -4.22
CA LYS A 28 -3.65 -11.01 -3.79
C LYS A 28 -2.59 -9.96 -4.14
N TYR A 29 -2.84 -9.15 -5.18
CA TYR A 29 -1.87 -8.19 -5.68
C TYR A 29 -2.53 -6.88 -6.16
N VAL A 30 -1.77 -5.79 -6.08
CA VAL A 30 -2.07 -4.50 -6.72
C VAL A 30 -0.89 -4.16 -7.63
N TYR A 31 -1.21 -3.73 -8.85
CA TYR A 31 -0.22 -3.24 -9.81
C TYR A 31 -0.22 -1.71 -9.76
N LEU A 32 0.95 -1.11 -9.54
CA LEU A 32 1.12 0.34 -9.52
C LEU A 32 1.84 0.80 -10.79
N LYS A 33 1.32 1.84 -11.43
CA LYS A 33 2.00 2.56 -12.52
C LYS A 33 2.46 3.93 -12.06
N ARG A 34 3.23 4.61 -12.93
CA ARG A 34 3.88 5.88 -12.54
C ARG A 34 2.95 7.01 -12.29
N ASN A 35 1.93 7.04 -13.12
CA ASN A 35 0.88 8.00 -12.99
C ASN A 35 0.10 7.81 -11.67
N ASP A 36 -0.07 6.57 -11.20
CA ASP A 36 -0.92 6.27 -10.04
C ASP A 36 -0.33 6.77 -8.73
N ILE A 37 1.00 6.88 -8.64
CA ILE A 37 1.71 7.35 -7.44
C ILE A 37 2.36 8.72 -7.64
N SER A 38 1.98 9.46 -8.67
CA SER A 38 2.52 10.80 -8.88
C SER A 38 2.07 11.78 -7.81
N THR A 39 0.89 11.58 -7.21
CA THR A 39 0.38 12.36 -6.07
C THR A 39 -0.35 11.44 -5.09
N ARG A 40 -0.53 11.91 -3.86
CA ARG A 40 -1.31 11.21 -2.84
C ARG A 40 -2.76 10.95 -3.29
N ASN A 41 -3.36 11.90 -4.00
CA ASN A 41 -4.74 11.80 -4.47
C ASN A 41 -4.91 10.74 -5.56
N LYS A 42 -3.97 10.64 -6.50
CA LYS A 42 -4.00 9.57 -7.50
C LYS A 42 -3.84 8.19 -6.87
N PHE A 43 -2.93 8.08 -5.90
CA PHE A 43 -2.75 6.82 -5.18
C PHE A 43 -4.03 6.44 -4.42
N LYS A 44 -4.64 7.40 -3.73
CA LYS A 44 -5.93 7.19 -3.08
C LYS A 44 -7.00 6.73 -4.08
N GLY A 45 -7.15 7.40 -5.21
CA GLY A 45 -8.13 7.03 -6.24
C GLY A 45 -7.93 5.61 -6.75
N LEU A 46 -6.68 5.20 -7.01
CA LEU A 46 -6.37 3.81 -7.37
C LEU A 46 -6.80 2.84 -6.27
N ILE A 47 -6.41 3.10 -5.01
CA ILE A 47 -6.73 2.19 -3.91
C ILE A 47 -8.24 2.12 -3.69
N ASP A 48 -8.96 3.24 -3.73
CA ASP A 48 -10.43 3.26 -3.60
C ASP A 48 -11.11 2.39 -4.67
N ASN A 49 -10.64 2.46 -5.92
CA ASN A 49 -11.15 1.63 -7.02
C ASN A 49 -10.91 0.13 -6.78
N VAL A 50 -9.79 -0.24 -6.15
CA VAL A 50 -9.46 -1.64 -5.87
C VAL A 50 -10.14 -2.15 -4.60
N CYS A 51 -10.24 -1.31 -3.57
CA CYS A 51 -10.67 -1.72 -2.24
C CYS A 51 -12.17 -1.59 -1.99
N HIS A 52 -12.97 -1.21 -3.00
CA HIS A 52 -14.42 -1.03 -2.90
C HIS A 52 -15.18 -2.19 -2.22
N SER A 53 -14.65 -3.42 -2.29
CA SER A 53 -15.24 -4.61 -1.67
C SER A 53 -14.35 -5.25 -0.58
N TRP A 54 -13.33 -4.54 -0.14
CA TRP A 54 -12.43 -5.00 0.92
C TRP A 54 -13.06 -4.72 2.28
N PRO A 55 -12.97 -5.66 3.23
CA PRO A 55 -13.41 -5.42 4.60
C PRO A 55 -12.63 -4.27 5.24
N SER A 56 -13.28 -3.53 6.13
CA SER A 56 -12.65 -2.48 6.92
C SER A 56 -11.49 -3.05 7.75
N ASP A 57 -10.27 -2.61 7.47
CA ASP A 57 -9.07 -3.03 8.19
C ASP A 57 -7.83 -2.21 7.79
N VAL A 58 -6.68 -2.54 8.37
CA VAL A 58 -5.38 -2.06 7.91
C VAL A 58 -4.81 -3.03 6.87
N TYR A 59 -4.29 -2.47 5.79
CA TYR A 59 -3.68 -3.18 4.68
C TYR A 59 -2.25 -2.71 4.46
N MET A 60 -1.43 -3.61 3.93
CA MET A 60 -0.06 -3.36 3.50
C MET A 60 0.08 -3.79 2.05
N LEU A 61 0.79 -2.98 1.26
CA LEU A 61 1.32 -3.37 -0.03
C LEU A 61 2.78 -3.76 0.16
N LYS A 62 3.11 -5.02 -0.12
CA LYS A 62 4.44 -5.58 0.10
C LYS A 62 5.10 -5.90 -1.23
N HIS A 63 6.32 -5.41 -1.42
CA HIS A 63 7.12 -5.73 -2.58
C HIS A 63 7.57 -7.20 -2.54
N PRO A 64 7.77 -7.86 -3.70
CA PRO A 64 8.31 -9.23 -3.75
C PRO A 64 9.63 -9.41 -2.99
N THR A 65 10.44 -8.36 -2.88
CA THR A 65 11.70 -8.34 -2.10
C THR A 65 11.51 -8.32 -0.58
N GLY A 66 10.27 -8.31 -0.10
CA GLY A 66 9.95 -8.36 1.33
C GLY A 66 9.69 -7.00 2.00
N LYS A 67 9.99 -5.88 1.33
CA LYS A 67 9.78 -4.53 1.89
C LYS A 67 8.32 -4.10 1.80
N VAL A 68 7.77 -3.52 2.87
CA VAL A 68 6.44 -2.89 2.84
C VAL A 68 6.55 -1.56 2.13
N PHE A 69 5.84 -1.43 1.02
CA PHE A 69 5.82 -0.25 0.16
C PHE A 69 4.87 0.83 0.68
N ALA A 70 3.68 0.42 1.12
CA ALA A 70 2.68 1.30 1.69
C ALA A 70 1.88 0.56 2.77
N ARG A 71 1.38 1.31 3.76
CA ARG A 71 0.39 0.83 4.74
C ARG A 71 -0.75 1.83 4.80
N PHE A 72 -1.98 1.36 4.76
CA PHE A 72 -3.17 2.21 4.79
C PHE A 72 -4.34 1.54 5.49
N ARG A 73 -5.31 2.34 5.92
CA ARG A 73 -6.59 1.89 6.46
C ARG A 73 -7.65 1.96 5.37
N VAL A 74 -8.42 0.89 5.25
CA VAL A 74 -9.66 0.84 4.49
C VAL A 74 -10.83 0.86 5.45
N SER A 75 -11.86 1.63 5.13
CA SER A 75 -13.15 1.63 5.82
C SER A 75 -14.24 1.84 4.79
N GLU A 76 -15.28 1.00 4.82
CA GLU A 76 -16.41 1.08 3.88
C GLU A 76 -15.97 1.10 2.42
N GLY A 77 -14.99 0.25 2.09
CA GLY A 77 -14.47 0.11 0.74
C GLY A 77 -13.64 1.29 0.22
N LYS A 78 -13.22 2.22 1.10
CA LYS A 78 -12.38 3.37 0.73
C LYS A 78 -11.15 3.48 1.62
N MET A 79 -10.05 3.99 1.06
CA MET A 79 -8.87 4.34 1.83
C MET A 79 -9.15 5.59 2.67
N THR A 80 -9.12 5.44 3.99
CA THR A 80 -9.38 6.53 4.95
C THR A 80 -8.11 7.14 5.53
N LEU A 81 -7.02 6.36 5.62
CA LEU A 81 -5.75 6.83 6.16
C LEU A 81 -4.57 6.17 5.45
N LEU A 82 -3.61 6.98 5.00
CA LEU A 82 -2.31 6.52 4.53
C LEU A 82 -1.27 6.76 5.62
N TYR A 83 -0.64 5.70 6.12
CA TYR A 83 0.36 5.82 7.18
C TYR A 83 1.69 6.33 6.63
N LYS A 84 2.34 7.22 7.37
CA LYS A 84 3.64 7.81 6.99
C LYS A 84 4.82 6.91 7.35
N THR A 85 4.80 6.34 8.55
CA THR A 85 5.91 5.57 9.12
C THR A 85 5.52 4.16 9.55
N SER A 86 6.49 3.27 9.53
CA SER A 86 6.38 1.91 10.04
C SER A 86 6.36 1.91 11.57
N PRO A 87 5.37 1.28 12.22
CA PRO A 87 5.37 1.16 13.68
C PRO A 87 6.49 0.25 14.20
N ALA A 88 7.01 -0.66 13.35
CA ALA A 88 8.06 -1.60 13.74
C ALA A 88 9.47 -1.00 13.65
N THR A 89 9.67 -0.03 12.76
CA THR A 89 11.02 0.48 12.44
C THR A 89 11.14 2.00 12.53
N GLY A 90 10.05 2.75 12.71
CA GLY A 90 10.03 4.22 12.65
C GLY A 90 10.24 4.83 11.25
N ASN A 91 10.81 4.08 10.32
CA ASN A 91 11.13 4.53 8.97
C ASN A 91 9.89 4.91 8.13
N LEU A 92 10.08 5.85 7.21
CA LEU A 92 9.10 6.24 6.19
C LEU A 92 8.78 5.08 5.25
N TYR A 93 7.51 4.96 4.86
CA TYR A 93 7.14 4.04 3.80
C TYR A 93 7.61 4.56 2.44
N PRO A 94 8.15 3.69 1.56
CA PRO A 94 8.68 4.10 0.25
C PRO A 94 7.70 4.88 -0.63
N ILE A 95 6.38 4.64 -0.52
CA ILE A 95 5.37 5.37 -1.28
C ILE A 95 5.50 6.91 -1.16
N TRP A 96 5.96 7.40 -0.01
CA TRP A 96 6.10 8.85 0.23
C TRP A 96 7.21 9.50 -0.58
N ASP A 97 8.23 8.74 -0.99
CA ASP A 97 9.31 9.23 -1.84
C ASP A 97 8.87 9.44 -3.31
N TYR A 98 7.69 8.91 -3.68
CA TYR A 98 7.19 8.94 -5.05
C TYR A 98 6.15 10.02 -5.31
N PHE A 99 5.56 10.59 -4.27
CA PHE A 99 4.66 11.72 -4.42
C PHE A 99 5.48 12.93 -4.88
N ARG A 100 5.22 13.38 -6.10
CA ARG A 100 5.69 14.68 -6.59
C ARG A 100 4.68 15.69 -6.05
N GLU A 101 5.02 16.32 -4.94
CA GLU A 101 4.29 17.49 -4.46
C GLU A 101 4.33 18.61 -5.51
#